data_AF-A0A3D5E945-F1
#
_entry.id   AF-A0A3D5E945-F1
#
_cell.length_a   1.000
_cell.length_b   1.000
_cell.length_c   1.000
_cell.angle_alpha   90.00
_cell.angle_beta   90.00
_cell.angle_gamma   90.00
#
_symmetry.space_group_name_H-M   'P 1'
#
loop_
_entity.id
_entity.type
_entity.pdbx_description
1 polymer ?
#
loop_
_entity_poly.entity_id
_entity_poly.type
_entity_poly.pdbx_seq_one_letter_code
_entity_poly.pdbx_strand_id
1 'polypeptide(L)'
;DVASGSRLARGAQTTRSFKRELISRCYVLIIRAFFPRLQISDAQCGFKAASRRAVEMIVPKIEDRAWFFDTELLVRAHQAGLQVGELPVHWVEDPDTKVHIISTATEDIRGLIRLRFQVRI
;
A
#
# COMPACT_ATOMS: atom_id res chain seq x y z
N ASP A 1 4.39 -10.94 -9.92
CA ASP A 1 5.68 -10.21 -9.94
C ASP A 1 5.96 -9.46 -8.64
N VAL A 2 4.93 -8.87 -8.03
CA VAL A 2 4.99 -8.24 -6.71
C VAL A 2 4.06 -9.00 -5.77
N ALA A 3 4.51 -9.27 -4.55
CA ALA A 3 3.72 -9.87 -3.47
C ALA A 3 3.73 -8.93 -2.26
N SER A 4 2.56 -8.69 -1.68
CA SER A 4 2.40 -7.92 -0.45
C SER A 4 1.85 -8.82 0.65
N GLY A 5 2.39 -8.71 1.86
CA GLY A 5 1.68 -9.16 3.04
C GLY A 5 0.39 -8.37 3.19
N SER A 6 -0.65 -9.01 3.70
CA SER A 6 -1.91 -8.36 4.02
C SER A 6 -2.36 -8.72 5.42
N ARG A 7 -2.52 -7.69 6.25
CA ARG A 7 -3.06 -7.78 7.62
C ARG A 7 -4.59 -7.83 7.59
N LEU A 8 -5.20 -7.56 6.44
CA LEU A 8 -6.65 -7.49 6.25
C LEU A 8 -7.20 -8.63 5.37
N ALA A 9 -6.32 -9.49 4.84
CA ALA A 9 -6.70 -10.66 4.06
C ALA A 9 -7.36 -11.73 4.95
N ARG A 10 -8.23 -12.54 4.33
CA ARG A 10 -8.86 -13.68 5.01
C ARG A 10 -7.77 -14.65 5.47
N GLY A 11 -7.77 -14.97 6.77
CA GLY A 11 -6.76 -15.84 7.39
C GLY A 11 -5.56 -15.12 7.99
N ALA A 12 -5.47 -13.79 7.87
CA ALA A 12 -4.49 -13.01 8.61
C ALA A 12 -4.77 -13.09 10.12
N GLN A 13 -3.71 -13.16 10.92
CA GLN A 13 -3.78 -13.19 12.38
C GLN A 13 -3.11 -11.92 12.90
N THR A 14 -3.86 -11.01 13.49
CA THR A 14 -3.34 -9.70 13.85
C THR A 14 -3.76 -9.26 15.23
N THR A 15 -2.81 -8.83 16.04
CA THR A 15 -3.07 -8.14 17.32
C THR A 15 -2.87 -6.65 17.06
N ARG A 16 -3.96 -5.91 16.86
CA ARG A 16 -3.93 -4.48 16.48
C ARG A 16 -5.03 -3.68 17.17
N SER A 17 -4.80 -2.38 17.32
CA SER A 17 -5.79 -1.44 17.80
C SER A 17 -6.91 -1.21 16.78
N PHE A 18 -8.16 -1.17 17.27
CA PHE A 18 -9.36 -0.95 16.46
C PHE A 18 -9.27 0.34 15.62
N LYS A 19 -8.71 1.42 16.19
CA LYS A 19 -8.52 2.70 15.49
C LYS A 19 -7.68 2.54 14.22
N ARG A 20 -6.58 1.80 14.30
CA ARG A 20 -5.70 1.57 13.14
C ARG A 20 -6.32 0.66 12.11
N GLU A 21 -7.07 -0.34 12.54
CA GLU A 21 -7.82 -1.18 11.61
C GLU A 21 -8.83 -0.35 10.80
N LEU A 22 -9.60 0.52 11.47
CA LEU A 22 -10.55 1.40 10.80
C LEU A 22 -9.84 2.33 9.80
N ILE A 23 -8.72 2.95 10.21
CA ILE A 23 -7.93 3.83 9.34
C ILE A 23 -7.44 3.07 8.10
N SER A 24 -6.83 1.88 8.28
CA SER A 24 -6.34 1.09 7.15
C SER A 24 -7.46 0.67 6.20
N ARG A 25 -8.63 0.27 6.72
CA ARG A 25 -9.80 -0.06 5.90
C ARG A 25 -10.32 1.14 5.10
N CYS A 26 -10.48 2.31 5.75
CA CYS A 26 -10.87 3.54 5.08
C CYS A 26 -9.88 3.93 3.98
N TYR A 27 -8.58 3.78 4.25
CA TYR A 27 -7.55 4.10 3.27
C TYR A 27 -7.62 3.20 2.03
N VAL A 28 -7.83 1.90 2.21
CA VAL A 28 -8.02 0.96 1.08
C VAL A 28 -9.26 1.32 0.25
N LEU A 29 -10.34 1.80 0.88
CA LEU A 29 -11.52 2.28 0.15
C LEU A 29 -11.18 3.51 -0.71
N ILE A 30 -10.41 4.46 -0.19
CA ILE A 30 -9.95 5.64 -0.95
C ILE A 30 -9.09 5.19 -2.14
N ILE A 31 -8.14 4.28 -1.93
CA ILE A 31 -7.31 3.75 -3.04
C ILE A 31 -8.19 3.13 -4.12
N ARG A 32 -9.18 2.30 -3.74
CA ARG A 32 -10.11 1.68 -4.70
C ARG A 32 -10.98 2.69 -5.43
N ALA A 33 -11.32 3.82 -4.81
CA ALA A 33 -12.03 4.91 -5.49
C ALA A 33 -11.17 5.58 -6.57
N PHE A 34 -9.87 5.76 -6.32
CA PHE A 34 -8.93 6.34 -7.29
C PHE A 34 -8.48 5.34 -8.36
N PHE A 35 -8.32 4.06 -7.99
CA PHE A 35 -7.79 2.98 -8.81
C PHE A 35 -8.67 1.73 -8.70
N PRO A 36 -9.87 1.73 -9.31
CA PRO A 36 -10.88 0.66 -9.11
C PRO A 36 -10.46 -0.72 -9.63
N ARG A 37 -9.46 -0.79 -10.51
CA ARG A 37 -8.91 -2.04 -11.03
C ARG A 37 -7.82 -2.64 -10.14
N LEU A 38 -7.33 -1.90 -9.15
CA LEU A 38 -6.33 -2.37 -8.20
C LEU A 38 -7.00 -3.19 -7.10
N GLN A 39 -6.90 -4.51 -7.19
CA GLN A 39 -7.46 -5.43 -6.21
C GLN A 39 -6.46 -5.71 -5.08
N ILE A 40 -6.40 -4.81 -4.11
CA ILE A 40 -5.64 -4.99 -2.87
C ILE A 40 -6.54 -4.84 -1.65
N SER A 41 -6.18 -5.52 -0.58
CA SER A 41 -6.84 -5.52 0.73
C SER A 41 -6.03 -4.78 1.79
N ASP A 42 -4.71 -4.63 1.62
CA ASP A 42 -3.84 -3.87 2.53
C ASP A 42 -2.65 -3.22 1.80
N ALA A 43 -2.75 -1.91 1.55
CA ALA A 43 -1.67 -1.17 0.91
C ALA A 43 -0.51 -0.84 1.86
N GLN A 44 -0.80 -0.70 3.15
CA GLN A 44 0.11 -0.14 4.16
C GLN A 44 0.98 -1.20 4.85
N CYS A 45 0.92 -2.46 4.42
CA CYS A 45 1.74 -3.51 5.00
C CYS A 45 3.18 -3.36 4.48
N GLY A 46 4.15 -3.07 5.35
CA GLY A 46 5.54 -2.92 4.94
C GLY A 46 6.24 -4.21 4.49
N PHE A 47 5.60 -5.38 4.69
CA PHE A 47 6.16 -6.64 4.23
C PHE A 47 5.83 -6.88 2.76
N LYS A 48 6.81 -6.64 1.88
CA LYS A 48 6.65 -6.81 0.43
C LYS A 48 7.83 -7.54 -0.19
N ALA A 49 7.55 -8.31 -1.23
CA ALA A 49 8.54 -8.97 -2.06
C ALA A 49 8.27 -8.65 -3.53
N ALA A 50 9.32 -8.45 -4.32
CA ALA A 50 9.20 -8.18 -5.74
C ALA A 50 10.32 -8.88 -6.51
N SER A 51 10.04 -9.32 -7.73
CA SER A 51 11.08 -9.83 -8.61
C SER A 51 12.06 -8.71 -8.97
N ARG A 52 13.31 -9.06 -9.28
CA ARG A 52 14.33 -8.10 -9.76
C ARG A 52 13.79 -7.25 -10.91
N ARG A 53 13.12 -7.88 -11.88
CA ARG A 53 12.49 -7.21 -13.03
C ARG A 53 11.47 -6.15 -12.60
N ALA A 54 10.62 -6.48 -11.62
CA ALA A 54 9.63 -5.53 -11.11
C ALA A 54 10.31 -4.35 -10.39
N VAL A 55 11.33 -4.62 -9.57
CA VAL A 55 12.11 -3.59 -8.88
C VAL A 55 12.74 -2.62 -9.86
N GLU A 56 13.47 -3.12 -10.85
CA GLU A 56 14.16 -2.30 -11.86
C GLU A 56 13.18 -1.45 -12.69
N MET A 57 11.96 -1.96 -12.92
CA MET A 57 10.93 -1.25 -13.68
C MET A 57 10.19 -0.19 -12.86
N ILE A 58 9.91 -0.47 -11.58
CA ILE A 58 9.02 0.36 -10.75
C ILE A 58 9.81 1.34 -9.88
N VAL A 59 10.84 0.89 -9.16
CA VAL A 59 11.51 1.69 -8.12
C VAL A 59 12.05 3.02 -8.64
N PRO A 60 12.66 3.11 -9.84
CA PRO A 60 13.10 4.40 -10.39
C PRO A 60 11.97 5.40 -10.65
N LYS A 61 10.71 4.94 -10.71
CA LYS A 61 9.51 5.76 -10.96
C LYS A 61 8.76 6.13 -9.68
N ILE A 62 9.22 5.66 -8.51
CA ILE A 62 8.63 6.00 -7.23
C ILE A 62 9.18 7.36 -6.79
N GLU A 63 8.28 8.29 -6.51
CA GLU A 63 8.65 9.63 -6.04
C GLU A 63 8.68 9.71 -4.51
N ASP A 64 7.79 8.99 -3.84
CA ASP A 64 7.70 9.04 -2.37
C ASP A 64 8.67 8.06 -1.69
N ARG A 65 9.52 8.58 -0.79
CA ARG A 65 10.50 7.78 -0.02
C ARG A 65 10.10 7.64 1.45
N ALA A 66 8.89 8.05 1.80
CA ALA A 66 8.32 8.03 3.13
C ALA A 66 7.18 7.00 3.19
N TRP A 67 6.12 7.28 3.95
CA TRP A 67 5.04 6.34 4.24
C TRP A 67 4.18 5.98 3.02
N PHE A 68 4.15 6.82 1.99
CA PHE A 68 3.35 6.57 0.80
C PHE A 68 4.04 5.64 -0.22
N PHE A 69 5.35 5.38 -0.05
CA PHE A 69 6.14 4.47 -0.89
C PHE A 69 5.42 3.16 -1.18
N ASP A 70 4.86 2.54 -0.14
CA ASP A 70 4.18 1.26 -0.20
C ASP A 70 2.96 1.27 -1.13
N THR A 71 2.19 2.36 -1.11
CA THR A 71 1.02 2.53 -1.97
C THR A 71 1.45 2.85 -3.40
N GLU A 72 2.44 3.73 -3.56
CA GLU A 72 2.97 4.09 -4.86
C GLU A 72 3.56 2.88 -5.60
N LEU A 73 4.32 2.03 -4.91
CA LEU A 73 4.85 0.79 -5.45
C LEU A 73 3.74 -0.11 -6.01
N LEU A 74 2.65 -0.34 -5.26
CA LEU A 74 1.55 -1.21 -5.66
C LEU A 74 0.75 -0.63 -6.83
N VAL A 75 0.46 0.67 -6.79
CA VAL A 75 -0.25 1.36 -7.88
C VAL A 75 0.57 1.36 -9.17
N ARG A 76 1.87 1.68 -9.09
CA ARG A 76 2.78 1.68 -10.25
C ARG A 76 2.97 0.27 -10.82
N ALA A 77 3.06 -0.75 -9.96
CA ALA A 77 3.12 -2.15 -10.39
C ALA A 77 1.88 -2.52 -11.22
N HIS A 78 0.69 -2.18 -10.72
CA HIS A 78 -0.55 -2.42 -11.42
C HIS A 78 -0.65 -1.65 -12.73
N GLN A 79 -0.27 -0.37 -12.75
CA GLN A 79 -0.23 0.45 -13.98
C GLN A 79 0.75 -0.09 -15.02
N ALA A 80 1.87 -0.69 -14.59
CA ALA A 80 2.83 -1.35 -15.46
C ALA A 80 2.38 -2.75 -15.94
N GLY A 81 1.16 -3.18 -15.59
CA GLY A 81 0.61 -4.48 -15.99
C GLY A 81 1.25 -5.66 -15.25
N LEU A 82 1.94 -5.42 -14.14
CA LEU A 82 2.55 -6.48 -13.35
C LEU A 82 1.52 -7.16 -12.44
N GLN A 83 1.71 -8.46 -12.20
CA GLN A 83 0.84 -9.18 -11.28
C GLN A 83 1.19 -8.82 -9.84
N VAL A 84 0.19 -8.31 -9.11
CA VAL A 84 0.28 -7.98 -7.68
C VAL A 84 -0.56 -9.01 -6.92
N GLY A 85 0.08 -9.78 -6.03
CA GLY A 85 -0.57 -10.76 -5.16
C GLY A 85 -0.52 -10.35 -3.69
N GLU A 86 -1.47 -10.84 -2.90
CA GLU A 86 -1.48 -10.65 -1.45
C GLU A 86 -1.42 -11.99 -0.71
N LEU A 87 -0.69 -12.02 0.40
CA LEU A 87 -0.58 -13.18 1.29
C LEU A 87 -1.02 -12.79 2.70
N PRO A 88 -1.85 -13.59 3.39
CA PRO A 88 -2.19 -13.32 4.78
C PRO A 88 -0.94 -13.44 5.64
N VAL A 89 -0.79 -12.52 6.60
CA VAL A 89 0.36 -12.51 7.52
C VAL A 89 -0.07 -12.63 8.97
N HIS A 90 0.86 -13.13 9.80
CA HIS A 90 0.80 -12.96 11.24
C HIS A 90 1.48 -11.62 11.60
N TRP A 91 0.75 -10.71 12.24
CA TRP A 91 1.25 -9.38 12.57
C TRP A 91 0.95 -8.99 14.00
N VAL A 92 1.99 -8.75 14.78
CA VAL A 92 1.88 -8.21 16.14
C VAL A 92 2.20 -6.72 16.07
N GLU A 93 1.24 -5.88 16.45
CA GLU A 93 1.44 -4.44 16.49
C GLU A 93 2.34 -4.05 17.66
N ASP A 94 3.39 -3.28 17.34
CA ASP A 94 4.14 -2.55 18.36
C ASP A 94 3.26 -1.36 18.85
N PRO A 95 2.90 -1.32 20.15
CA PRO A 95 2.12 -0.22 20.71
C PRO A 95 2.89 1.09 20.78
N ASP A 96 4.23 1.08 20.75
CA ASP A 96 5.03 2.29 20.68
C ASP A 96 5.11 2.80 19.23
N THR A 97 4.51 3.97 18.97
CA THR A 97 4.30 4.45 17.61
C THR A 97 4.88 5.82 17.36
N LYS A 98 5.77 5.86 16.37
CA LYS A 98 6.29 7.11 15.81
C LYS A 98 5.42 7.68 14.68
N VAL A 99 4.32 6.99 14.33
CA VAL A 99 3.43 7.40 13.22
C VAL A 99 2.46 8.48 13.67
N HIS A 100 2.61 9.67 13.09
CA HIS A 100 1.64 10.76 13.19
C HIS A 100 0.50 10.55 12.18
N ILE A 101 -0.57 9.90 12.62
CA ILE A 101 -1.69 9.43 11.77
C ILE A 101 -2.24 10.52 10.82
N ILE A 102 -2.44 11.74 11.30
CA ILE A 102 -3.06 12.81 10.51
C ILE A 102 -2.14 13.29 9.40
N SER A 103 -0.86 13.56 9.72
CA SER A 103 0.10 14.04 8.70
C SER A 103 0.31 12.97 7.62
N THR A 104 0.50 11.71 8.03
CA THR A 104 0.63 10.58 7.09
C THR A 104 -0.60 10.45 6.19
N ALA A 105 -1.82 10.55 6.74
CA ALA A 105 -3.03 10.48 5.92
C ALA A 105 -3.13 11.62 4.89
N THR A 106 -2.72 12.86 5.25
CA THR A 106 -2.72 13.97 4.30
C THR A 106 -1.67 13.81 3.20
N GLU A 107 -0.49 13.28 3.52
CA GLU A 107 0.56 12.94 2.56
C GLU A 107 0.09 11.85 1.60
N ASP A 108 -0.52 10.78 2.14
CA ASP A 108 -1.05 9.68 1.35
C ASP A 108 -2.11 10.15 0.34
N ILE A 109 -3.05 11.00 0.75
CA ILE A 109 -4.08 11.54 -0.15
C ILE A 109 -3.45 12.41 -1.25
N ARG A 110 -2.47 13.27 -0.92
CA ARG A 110 -1.74 14.06 -1.94
C ARG A 110 -1.00 13.13 -2.90
N GLY A 111 -0.40 12.06 -2.40
CA GLY A 111 0.24 11.03 -3.20
C GLY A 111 -0.72 10.35 -4.18
N LEU A 112 -1.92 9.97 -3.73
CA LEU A 112 -2.95 9.37 -4.58
C LEU A 112 -3.42 10.31 -5.69
N ILE A 113 -3.66 11.58 -5.34
CA ILE A 113 -4.01 12.63 -6.31
C ILE A 113 -2.89 12.75 -7.35
N ARG A 114 -1.63 12.87 -6.91
CA ARG A 114 -0.46 12.93 -7.78
C ARG A 114 -0.42 11.75 -8.75
N LEU A 115 -0.51 10.51 -8.24
CA LEU A 115 -0.49 9.30 -9.07
C LEU A 115 -1.63 9.22 -10.07
N ARG A 116 -2.81 9.75 -9.72
CA ARG A 116 -3.98 9.75 -10.60
C ARG A 116 -3.87 10.73 -11.75
N PHE A 117 -3.16 11.84 -11.57
CA PHE A 117 -2.96 12.87 -12.59
C PHE A 117 -1.63 12.74 -13.35
N GLN A 118 -0.64 12.03 -12.78
CA GLN A 118 0.61 11.67 -13.45
C GLN A 118 0.48 10.49 -14.43
N VAL A 119 -0.73 10.04 -14.75
CA VAL A 119 -0.95 8.97 -15.74
C VAL A 119 -0.60 9.48 -17.14
N ARG A 120 0.70 9.48 -17.44
CA ARG A 120 1.30 9.39 -18.77
C ARG A 120 2.26 8.21 -18.73
N ILE A 121 1.84 7.10 -19.34
CA ILE A 121 2.73 6.05 -19.83
C ILE A 121 2.60 6.11 -21.35
#